data_AF-A0A1H3GXQ8-F1
#
_entry.id   AF-A0A1H3GXQ8-F1
#
_cell.length_a   1.000
_cell.length_b   1.000
_cell.length_c   1.000
_cell.angle_alpha   90.00
_cell.angle_beta   90.00
_cell.angle_gamma   90.00
#
_symmetry.space_group_name_H-M   'P 1'
#
loop_
_entity.id
_entity.type
_entity.pdbx_description
1 polymer ?
#
loop_
_entity_poly.entity_id
_entity_poly.type
_entity_poly.pdbx_seq_one_letter_code
_entity_poly.pdbx_strand_id
1 'polypeptide(L)'
;MKNESNRTTHNQEDMAKLESDVREAIAHGGDVKETVRQLTLKAMQANRLDIESLGRIATAVMQGVHDGAQQKLEHATEQSHAAQTQITHAVSGLDTALAQFAEASKLAVEEAAGKAQQFSRDELTKTRADLETLESLFLDIVQHTSTVAKGVIAETLNDLLTHAKRNGTTIGAQLKETLATFTHQIASVGHAQFEAGLQLTQATADLLHKITSGVLTGVSEQTKHDKNK
;
A
#
# COMPACT_ATOMS: atom_id res chain seq x y z
N MET A 1 7.03 -29.12 -3.78
CA MET A 1 8.46 -28.74 -3.81
C MET A 1 8.85 -27.97 -5.09
N LYS A 2 8.62 -28.47 -6.32
CA LYS A 2 8.95 -27.72 -7.56
C LYS A 2 8.16 -26.40 -7.77
N ASN A 3 6.87 -26.38 -7.45
CA ASN A 3 6.04 -25.17 -7.62
C ASN A 3 6.32 -24.08 -6.59
N GLU A 4 6.82 -24.45 -5.42
CA GLU A 4 7.11 -23.51 -4.33
C GLU A 4 8.44 -22.80 -4.62
N SER A 5 9.47 -23.56 -5.01
CA SER A 5 10.76 -22.99 -5.42
C SER A 5 10.63 -22.02 -6.60
N ASN A 6 9.80 -22.34 -7.60
CA ASN A 6 9.61 -21.47 -8.77
C ASN A 6 8.87 -20.16 -8.43
N ARG A 7 7.94 -20.22 -7.47
CA ARG A 7 7.19 -19.05 -7.00
C ARG A 7 8.04 -18.13 -6.12
N THR A 8 8.90 -18.71 -5.27
CA THR A 8 9.85 -17.94 -4.46
C THR A 8 10.86 -17.20 -5.34
N THR A 9 11.39 -17.86 -6.39
CA THR A 9 12.31 -17.22 -7.34
C THR A 9 11.64 -16.08 -8.10
N HIS A 10 10.43 -16.29 -8.62
CA HIS A 10 9.70 -15.24 -9.35
C HIS A 10 9.38 -14.02 -8.47
N ASN A 11 8.92 -14.25 -7.24
CA ASN A 11 8.67 -13.17 -6.29
C ASN A 11 9.94 -12.37 -5.95
N GLN A 12 11.09 -13.04 -5.85
CA GLN A 12 12.36 -12.38 -5.56
C GLN A 12 12.82 -11.50 -6.74
N GLU A 13 12.63 -11.96 -7.97
CA GLU A 13 12.89 -11.16 -9.18
C GLU A 13 11.98 -9.93 -9.25
N ASP A 14 10.70 -10.08 -8.92
CA ASP A 14 9.74 -8.97 -8.89
C ASP A 14 10.11 -7.91 -7.84
N MET A 15 10.55 -8.34 -6.64
CA MET A 15 10.99 -7.40 -5.60
C MET A 15 12.29 -6.69 -5.99
N ALA A 16 13.27 -7.40 -6.57
CA ALA A 16 14.50 -6.80 -7.05
C ALA A 16 14.25 -5.80 -8.19
N LYS A 17 13.28 -6.10 -9.06
CA LYS A 17 12.85 -5.18 -10.10
C LYS A 17 12.18 -3.93 -9.51
N LEU A 18 11.28 -4.10 -8.54
CA LEU A 18 10.63 -2.99 -7.85
C LEU A 18 11.65 -2.07 -7.17
N GLU A 19 12.60 -2.65 -6.44
CA GLU A 19 13.71 -1.92 -5.81
C GLU A 19 14.49 -1.10 -6.85
N SER A 20 14.86 -1.71 -7.97
CA SER A 20 15.58 -1.04 -9.05
C SER A 20 14.77 0.08 -9.70
N ASP A 21 13.47 -0.14 -9.98
CA ASP A 21 12.59 0.86 -10.57
C ASP A 21 12.41 2.06 -9.63
N VAL A 22 12.30 1.83 -8.31
CA VAL A 22 12.22 2.89 -7.30
C VAL A 22 13.54 3.65 -7.21
N ARG A 23 14.69 2.95 -7.14
CA ARG A 23 16.01 3.57 -7.14
C ARG A 23 16.18 4.53 -8.32
N GLU A 24 15.79 4.07 -9.50
CA GLU A 24 15.86 4.86 -10.73
C GLU A 24 14.98 6.12 -10.66
N ALA A 25 13.76 6.01 -10.12
CA ALA A 25 12.86 7.14 -9.94
C ALA A 25 13.48 8.23 -9.04
N ILE A 26 14.15 7.84 -7.95
CA ILE A 26 14.83 8.78 -7.04
C ILE A 26 16.01 9.49 -7.73
N ALA A 27 16.79 8.73 -8.49
CA ALA A 27 17.96 9.22 -9.20
C ALA A 27 17.57 10.26 -10.26
N HIS A 28 16.57 9.95 -11.10
CA HIS A 28 16.13 10.79 -12.21
C HIS A 28 15.28 11.99 -11.77
N GLY A 29 14.66 11.92 -10.59
CA GLY A 29 13.76 12.97 -10.09
C GLY A 29 12.45 13.03 -10.87
N GLY A 30 11.75 14.17 -10.79
CA GLY A 30 10.38 14.33 -11.29
C GLY A 30 9.35 14.15 -10.17
N ASP A 31 8.16 13.62 -10.52
CA ASP A 31 7.13 13.31 -9.53
C ASP A 31 7.40 11.94 -8.86
N VAL A 32 8.41 11.93 -7.99
CA VAL A 32 8.82 10.73 -7.27
C VAL A 32 7.72 10.20 -6.37
N LYS A 33 6.91 11.08 -5.77
CA LYS A 33 5.79 10.64 -4.93
C LYS A 33 4.82 9.80 -5.74
N GLU A 34 4.37 10.32 -6.88
CA GLU A 34 3.43 9.62 -7.75
C GLU A 34 4.05 8.35 -8.36
N THR A 35 5.31 8.43 -8.79
CA THR A 35 6.01 7.28 -9.38
C THR A 35 6.14 6.12 -8.40
N VAL A 36 6.58 6.39 -7.17
CA VAL A 36 6.70 5.36 -6.12
C VAL A 36 5.33 4.81 -5.73
N ARG A 37 4.30 5.66 -5.65
CA ARG A 37 2.92 5.23 -5.41
C ARG A 37 2.46 4.23 -6.48
N GLN A 38 2.66 4.55 -7.76
CA GLN A 38 2.25 3.70 -8.89
C GLN A 38 3.02 2.38 -8.94
N LEU A 39 4.34 2.41 -8.73
CA LEU A 39 5.17 1.21 -8.67
C LEU A 39 4.72 0.28 -7.53
N THR A 40 4.43 0.84 -6.36
CA THR A 40 3.94 0.11 -5.19
C THR A 40 2.58 -0.55 -5.48
N LEU A 41 1.62 0.20 -6.03
CA LEU A 41 0.30 -0.34 -6.38
C LEU A 41 0.39 -1.45 -7.44
N LYS A 42 1.24 -1.28 -8.45
CA LYS A 42 1.49 -2.30 -9.46
C LYS A 42 2.06 -3.58 -8.84
N ALA A 43 3.00 -3.44 -7.91
CA ALA A 43 3.56 -4.57 -7.18
C ALA A 43 2.49 -5.28 -6.34
N MET A 44 1.61 -4.54 -5.67
CA MET A 44 0.49 -5.11 -4.91
C MET A 44 -0.46 -5.91 -5.81
N GLN A 45 -0.78 -5.40 -7.00
CA GLN A 45 -1.66 -6.10 -7.96
C GLN A 45 -1.04 -7.38 -8.53
N ALA A 46 0.28 -7.40 -8.73
CA ALA A 46 1.00 -8.58 -9.22
C ALA A 46 1.20 -9.65 -8.14
N ASN A 47 1.03 -9.30 -6.87
CA ASN A 47 1.29 -10.16 -5.72
C ASN A 47 0.00 -10.53 -4.98
N ARG A 48 0.14 -11.40 -3.98
CA ARG A 48 -0.95 -11.67 -3.05
C ARG A 48 -1.13 -10.44 -2.15
N LEU A 49 -2.37 -10.06 -1.89
CA LEU A 49 -2.68 -8.96 -0.96
C LEU A 49 -2.83 -9.51 0.47
N ASP A 50 -1.74 -10.04 1.00
CA ASP A 50 -1.59 -10.43 2.41
C ASP A 50 -0.48 -9.62 3.09
N ILE A 51 -0.53 -9.54 4.42
CA ILE A 51 0.36 -8.66 5.19
C ILE A 51 1.86 -8.96 4.97
N GLU A 52 2.21 -10.23 4.75
CA GLU A 52 3.57 -10.65 4.48
C GLU A 52 4.07 -10.12 3.13
N SER A 53 3.23 -10.20 2.10
CA SER A 53 3.54 -9.66 0.77
C SER A 53 3.63 -8.14 0.77
N LEU A 54 2.75 -7.46 1.51
CA LEU A 54 2.81 -6.00 1.70
C LEU A 54 4.12 -5.58 2.39
N GLY A 55 4.57 -6.34 3.39
CA GLY A 55 5.84 -6.09 4.07
C GLY A 55 7.05 -6.23 3.14
N ARG A 56 7.07 -7.25 2.28
CA ARG A 56 8.11 -7.40 1.24
C ARG A 56 8.11 -6.24 0.24
N ILE A 57 6.94 -5.85 -0.25
CA ILE A 57 6.81 -4.72 -1.19
C ILE A 57 7.33 -3.44 -0.55
N ALA A 58 6.88 -3.11 0.66
CA ALA A 58 7.32 -1.91 1.38
C ALA A 58 8.83 -1.93 1.66
N THR A 59 9.40 -3.10 1.97
CA THR A 59 10.85 -3.26 2.17
C THR A 59 11.62 -3.00 0.87
N ALA A 60 11.21 -3.61 -0.25
CA ALA A 60 11.85 -3.41 -1.55
C ALA A 60 11.77 -1.93 -2.00
N VAL A 61 10.63 -1.27 -1.77
CA VAL A 61 10.49 0.17 -2.03
C VAL A 61 11.48 0.96 -1.18
N MET A 62 11.54 0.71 0.14
CA MET A 62 12.44 1.46 1.03
C MET A 62 13.93 1.19 0.75
N GLN A 63 14.29 -0.01 0.30
CA GLN A 63 15.62 -0.32 -0.21
C GLN A 63 15.94 0.50 -1.47
N GLY A 64 15.01 0.57 -2.42
CA GLY A 64 15.17 1.42 -3.61
C GLY A 64 15.29 2.90 -3.26
N VAL A 65 14.55 3.38 -2.25
CA VAL A 65 14.66 4.76 -1.73
C VAL A 65 16.04 5.01 -1.14
N HIS A 66 16.53 4.09 -0.30
CA HIS A 66 17.86 4.17 0.30
C HIS A 66 18.95 4.26 -0.79
N ASP A 67 18.96 3.31 -1.71
CA ASP A 67 20.01 3.19 -2.71
C ASP A 67 19.97 4.34 -3.72
N GLY A 68 18.78 4.77 -4.14
CA GLY A 68 18.62 5.90 -5.05
C GLY A 68 19.04 7.22 -4.43
N ALA A 69 18.75 7.41 -3.13
CA ALA A 69 19.21 8.58 -2.40
C ALA A 69 20.73 8.56 -2.20
N GLN A 70 21.30 7.39 -1.90
CA GLN A 70 22.74 7.23 -1.74
C GLN A 70 23.49 7.56 -3.04
N GLN A 71 23.04 6.99 -4.17
CA GLN A 71 23.60 7.27 -5.50
C GLN A 71 23.58 8.78 -5.79
N LYS A 72 22.48 9.46 -5.47
CA LYS A 72 22.34 10.91 -5.70
C LYS A 72 23.31 11.73 -4.86
N LEU A 73 23.54 11.33 -3.61
CA LEU A 73 24.51 11.98 -2.72
C LEU A 73 25.96 11.77 -3.16
N GLU A 74 26.28 10.61 -3.73
CA GLU A 74 27.63 10.30 -4.25
C GLU A 74 27.99 11.14 -5.49
N HIS A 75 27.01 11.45 -6.34
CA HIS A 75 27.24 12.17 -7.60
C HIS A 75 27.24 13.71 -7.47
N ALA A 76 26.77 14.29 -6.37
CA ALA A 76 26.74 15.75 -6.21
C ALA A 76 26.82 16.21 -4.74
N THR A 77 27.96 16.79 -4.36
CA THR A 77 28.30 17.24 -2.99
C THR A 77 27.37 18.31 -2.42
N GLU A 78 26.58 19.00 -3.26
CA GLU A 78 25.66 20.08 -2.86
C GLU A 78 24.17 19.66 -2.90
N GLN A 79 23.85 18.39 -3.20
CA GLN A 79 22.47 17.92 -3.41
C GLN A 79 21.77 17.33 -2.17
N SER A 80 22.29 17.57 -0.96
CA SER A 80 21.68 17.06 0.27
C SER A 80 20.19 17.43 0.39
N HIS A 81 19.82 18.67 0.06
CA HIS A 81 18.41 19.08 0.12
C HIS A 81 17.54 18.39 -0.94
N ALA A 82 18.06 18.22 -2.16
CA ALA A 82 17.34 17.50 -3.20
C ALA A 82 17.13 16.02 -2.81
N ALA A 83 18.14 15.37 -2.23
CA ALA A 83 18.02 14.01 -1.72
C ALA A 83 16.99 13.90 -0.59
N GLN A 84 16.99 14.83 0.38
CA GLN A 84 15.99 14.90 1.46
C GLN A 84 14.56 14.99 0.90
N THR A 85 14.33 15.86 -0.08
CA THR A 85 13.02 16.02 -0.73
C THR A 85 12.59 14.74 -1.44
N GLN A 86 13.49 14.08 -2.18
CA GLN A 86 13.13 12.84 -2.88
C GLN A 86 12.81 11.70 -1.91
N ILE A 87 13.57 11.55 -0.81
CA ILE A 87 13.26 10.58 0.25
C ILE A 87 11.87 10.84 0.82
N THR A 88 11.57 12.10 1.16
CA THR A 88 10.27 12.51 1.72
C THR A 88 9.13 12.19 0.75
N HIS A 89 9.30 12.53 -0.53
CA HIS A 89 8.31 12.25 -1.57
C HIS A 89 8.08 10.75 -1.75
N ALA A 90 9.14 9.95 -1.77
CA ALA A 90 9.05 8.51 -1.95
C ALA A 90 8.36 7.81 -0.78
N VAL A 91 8.72 8.17 0.46
CA VAL A 91 8.05 7.66 1.67
C VAL A 91 6.58 8.06 1.67
N SER A 92 6.24 9.28 1.27
CA SER A 92 4.84 9.72 1.10
C SER A 92 4.11 8.94 0.00
N GLY A 93 4.79 8.57 -1.09
CA GLY A 93 4.24 7.73 -2.15
C GLY A 93 3.88 6.33 -1.66
N LEU A 94 4.78 5.71 -0.87
CA LEU A 94 4.55 4.42 -0.22
C LEU A 94 3.39 4.48 0.78
N ASP A 95 3.38 5.48 1.68
CA ASP A 95 2.28 5.74 2.63
C ASP A 95 0.93 5.88 1.90
N THR A 96 0.89 6.66 0.81
CA THR A 96 -0.33 6.83 0.01
C THR A 96 -0.79 5.53 -0.64
N ALA A 97 0.12 4.72 -1.19
CA ALA A 97 -0.25 3.44 -1.83
C ALA A 97 -0.82 2.43 -0.82
N LEU A 98 -0.23 2.35 0.38
CA LEU A 98 -0.74 1.49 1.45
C LEU A 98 -2.09 1.99 1.99
N ALA A 99 -2.30 3.30 2.07
CA ALA A 99 -3.60 3.87 2.37
C ALA A 99 -4.65 3.48 1.30
N GLN A 100 -4.31 3.56 0.02
CA GLN A 100 -5.21 3.14 -1.07
C GLN A 100 -5.54 1.64 -1.02
N PHE A 101 -4.63 0.79 -0.55
CA PHE A 101 -4.94 -0.61 -0.26
C PHE A 101 -6.00 -0.75 0.86
N ALA A 102 -5.87 0.00 1.94
CA ALA A 102 -6.87 0.00 3.02
C ALA A 102 -8.24 0.53 2.51
N GLU A 103 -8.24 1.61 1.73
CA GLU A 103 -9.44 2.14 1.08
C GLU A 103 -10.10 1.12 0.15
N ALA A 104 -9.31 0.46 -0.70
CA ALA A 104 -9.83 -0.57 -1.60
C ALA A 104 -10.41 -1.76 -0.83
N SER A 105 -9.84 -2.09 0.33
CA SER A 105 -10.37 -3.13 1.22
C SER A 105 -11.72 -2.71 1.81
N LYS A 106 -11.85 -1.45 2.26
CA LYS A 106 -13.12 -0.87 2.74
C LYS A 106 -14.21 -0.97 1.67
N LEU A 107 -13.91 -0.45 0.49
CA LEU A 107 -14.85 -0.36 -0.62
C LEU A 107 -15.24 -1.75 -1.16
N ALA A 108 -14.34 -2.73 -1.16
CA ALA A 108 -14.69 -4.11 -1.51
C ALA A 108 -15.75 -4.70 -0.57
N VAL A 109 -15.64 -4.43 0.74
CA VAL A 109 -16.64 -4.83 1.74
C VAL A 109 -17.97 -4.12 1.52
N GLU A 110 -17.95 -2.82 1.26
CA GLU A 110 -19.15 -2.02 0.98
C GLU A 110 -19.86 -2.46 -0.31
N GLU A 111 -19.11 -2.74 -1.38
CA GLU A 111 -19.65 -3.24 -2.65
C GLU A 111 -20.34 -4.59 -2.49
N ALA A 112 -19.74 -5.52 -1.73
CA ALA A 112 -20.35 -6.82 -1.46
C ALA A 112 -21.67 -6.65 -0.69
N ALA A 113 -21.65 -5.87 0.39
CA ALA A 113 -22.85 -5.59 1.18
C ALA A 113 -23.97 -4.95 0.33
N GLY A 114 -23.63 -3.96 -0.51
CA GLY A 114 -24.58 -3.32 -1.42
C GLY A 114 -25.18 -4.25 -2.48
N LYS A 115 -24.47 -5.32 -2.86
CA LYS A 115 -24.93 -6.36 -3.80
C LYS A 115 -25.64 -7.53 -3.11
N ALA A 116 -25.97 -7.42 -1.81
CA ALA A 116 -26.48 -8.50 -0.98
C ALA A 116 -25.59 -9.76 -0.99
N GLN A 117 -24.30 -9.56 -1.22
CA GLN A 117 -23.25 -10.57 -1.17
C GLN A 117 -22.48 -10.45 0.14
N GLN A 118 -21.84 -11.53 0.58
CA GLN A 118 -21.10 -11.54 1.83
C GLN A 118 -19.79 -12.31 1.67
N PHE A 119 -18.73 -11.78 2.28
CA PHE A 119 -17.49 -12.51 2.53
C PHE A 119 -17.64 -13.39 3.76
N SER A 120 -16.83 -14.43 3.88
CA SER A 120 -16.83 -15.23 5.10
C SER A 120 -16.42 -14.38 6.31
N ARG A 121 -16.95 -14.72 7.48
CA ARG A 121 -16.56 -14.08 8.75
C ARG A 121 -15.06 -14.23 9.00
N ASP A 122 -14.48 -15.38 8.64
CA ASP A 122 -13.06 -15.67 8.83
C ASP A 122 -12.17 -14.79 7.95
N GLU A 123 -12.53 -14.59 6.68
CA GLU A 123 -11.82 -13.66 5.79
C GLU A 123 -11.91 -12.22 6.29
N LEU A 124 -13.10 -11.75 6.66
CA LEU A 124 -13.26 -10.40 7.21
C LEU A 124 -12.43 -10.20 8.48
N THR A 125 -12.45 -11.19 9.39
CA THR A 125 -11.70 -11.15 10.65
C THR A 125 -10.20 -11.14 10.39
N LYS A 126 -9.71 -11.99 9.47
CA LYS A 126 -8.31 -12.05 9.10
C LYS A 126 -7.84 -10.75 8.46
N THR A 127 -8.55 -10.24 7.46
CA THR A 127 -8.17 -8.99 6.78
C THR A 127 -8.24 -7.79 7.72
N ARG A 128 -9.21 -7.75 8.64
CA ARG A 128 -9.24 -6.73 9.71
C ARG A 128 -7.97 -6.78 10.56
N ALA A 129 -7.54 -7.96 10.99
CA ALA A 129 -6.31 -8.13 11.77
C ALA A 129 -5.06 -7.71 10.98
N ASP A 130 -4.97 -8.08 9.69
CA ASP A 130 -3.88 -7.64 8.82
C ASP A 130 -3.85 -6.10 8.72
N LEU A 131 -5.00 -5.46 8.52
CA LEU A 131 -5.15 -3.99 8.46
C LEU A 131 -4.76 -3.29 9.78
N GLU A 132 -5.08 -3.88 10.93
CA GLU A 132 -4.67 -3.35 12.25
C GLU A 132 -3.14 -3.26 12.40
N THR A 133 -2.40 -4.11 11.69
CA THR A 133 -0.92 -4.13 11.73
C THR A 133 -0.24 -3.33 10.63
N LEU A 134 -1.00 -2.80 9.67
CA LEU A 134 -0.45 -2.21 8.45
C LEU A 134 0.37 -0.94 8.71
N GLU A 135 -0.11 -0.04 9.58
CA GLU A 135 0.63 1.19 9.92
C GLU A 135 1.91 0.87 10.69
N SER A 136 1.86 -0.05 11.67
CA SER A 136 3.06 -0.46 12.41
C SER A 136 4.10 -1.09 11.50
N LEU A 137 3.68 -1.95 10.56
CA LEU A 137 4.56 -2.55 9.57
C LEU A 137 5.29 -1.49 8.73
N PHE A 138 4.56 -0.48 8.24
CA PHE A 138 5.15 0.63 7.50
C PHE A 138 6.19 1.40 8.34
N LEU A 139 5.83 1.78 9.57
CA LEU A 139 6.73 2.53 10.46
C LEU A 139 7.98 1.73 10.83
N ASP A 140 7.83 0.42 11.06
CA ASP A 140 8.96 -0.46 11.40
C ASP A 140 9.95 -0.59 10.24
N ILE A 141 9.47 -0.67 8.99
CA ILE A 141 10.33 -0.71 7.80
C ILE A 141 11.07 0.62 7.61
N VAL A 142 10.39 1.76 7.79
CA VAL A 142 11.02 3.08 7.73
C VAL A 142 12.09 3.22 8.84
N GLN A 143 11.80 2.75 10.05
CA GLN A 143 12.73 2.73 11.18
C GLN A 143 13.93 1.82 10.93
N HIS A 144 13.72 0.64 10.36
CA HIS A 144 14.79 -0.27 10.00
C HIS A 144 15.71 0.37 8.95
N THR A 145 15.14 0.94 7.89
CA THR A 145 15.88 1.62 6.83
C THR A 145 16.69 2.80 7.37
N SER A 146 16.11 3.59 8.29
CA SER A 146 16.81 4.68 8.98
C SER A 146 18.01 4.20 9.80
N THR A 147 17.91 3.02 10.42
CA THR A 147 18.96 2.45 11.28
C THR A 147 20.17 1.96 10.48
N VAL A 148 19.93 1.41 9.28
CA VAL A 148 21.01 0.93 8.40
C VAL A 148 21.61 2.04 7.54
N ALA A 149 20.85 3.11 7.29
CA ALA A 149 21.29 4.29 6.55
C ALA A 149 22.32 5.12 7.34
N LYS A 150 22.96 6.07 6.66
CA LYS A 150 23.91 7.01 7.26
C LYS A 150 23.65 8.44 6.81
N GLY A 151 24.14 9.40 7.59
CA GLY A 151 24.09 10.83 7.28
C GLY A 151 22.67 11.32 6.98
N VAL A 152 22.55 12.12 5.92
CA VAL A 152 21.31 12.79 5.51
C VAL A 152 20.13 11.83 5.34
N ILE A 153 20.36 10.61 4.84
CA ILE A 153 19.29 9.61 4.66
C ILE A 153 18.72 9.20 6.02
N ALA A 154 19.59 8.85 6.96
CA ALA A 154 19.18 8.44 8.31
C ALA A 154 18.44 9.57 9.04
N GLU A 155 18.97 10.79 8.97
CA GLU A 155 18.36 12.00 9.57
C GLU A 155 16.95 12.24 9.01
N THR A 156 16.80 12.24 7.68
CA THR A 156 15.50 12.46 7.02
C THR A 156 14.47 11.42 7.43
N LEU A 157 14.84 10.14 7.45
CA LEU A 157 13.91 9.08 7.82
C LEU A 157 13.51 9.15 9.31
N ASN A 158 14.43 9.54 10.20
CA ASN A 158 14.11 9.76 11.62
C ASN A 158 13.16 10.95 11.83
N ASP A 159 13.34 12.03 11.07
CA ASP A 159 12.44 13.18 11.09
C ASP A 159 11.04 12.79 10.60
N LEU A 160 10.95 11.99 9.53
CA LEU A 160 9.68 11.45 9.03
C LEU A 160 8.99 10.54 10.06
N LEU A 161 9.73 9.68 10.75
CA LEU A 161 9.20 8.84 11.83
C LEU A 161 8.66 9.68 13.00
N THR A 162 9.40 10.72 13.39
CA THR A 162 8.96 11.66 14.43
C THR A 162 7.70 12.39 13.99
N HIS A 163 7.64 12.84 12.74
CA HIS A 163 6.46 13.46 12.17
C HIS A 163 5.26 12.50 12.16
N ALA A 164 5.43 11.27 11.68
CA ALA A 164 4.39 10.25 11.65
C ALA A 164 3.83 9.94 13.04
N LYS A 165 4.69 9.82 14.06
CA LYS A 165 4.24 9.58 15.45
C LYS A 165 3.45 10.75 16.04
N ARG A 166 3.73 11.99 15.62
CA ARG A 166 3.09 13.21 16.17
C ARG A 166 1.83 13.61 15.42
N ASN A 167 1.85 13.47 14.09
CA ASN A 167 0.80 13.98 13.20
C ASN A 167 -0.01 12.87 12.52
N GLY A 168 0.43 11.61 12.64
CA GLY A 168 -0.17 10.45 11.97
C GLY A 168 0.40 10.23 10.56
N THR A 169 -0.05 9.13 9.96
CA THR A 169 0.22 8.75 8.57
C THR A 169 -1.05 8.81 7.72
N THR A 170 -0.92 8.78 6.40
CA THR A 170 -2.08 8.64 5.50
C THR A 170 -2.74 7.28 5.71
N ILE A 171 -1.94 6.22 5.90
CA ILE A 171 -2.42 4.87 6.27
C ILE A 171 -3.30 4.95 7.54
N GLY A 172 -2.79 5.55 8.61
CA GLY A 172 -3.48 5.63 9.90
C GLY A 172 -4.79 6.39 9.83
N ALA A 173 -4.87 7.44 9.01
CA ALA A 173 -6.13 8.15 8.74
C ALA A 173 -7.15 7.23 8.04
N GLN A 174 -6.74 6.54 6.97
CA GLN A 174 -7.60 5.65 6.19
C GLN A 174 -8.03 4.39 6.97
N LEU A 175 -7.14 3.85 7.82
CA LEU A 175 -7.43 2.67 8.64
C LEU A 175 -8.56 2.90 9.63
N LYS A 176 -8.71 4.11 10.18
CA LYS A 176 -9.81 4.43 11.12
C LYS A 176 -11.18 4.17 10.49
N GLU A 177 -11.38 4.63 9.26
CA GLU A 177 -12.62 4.40 8.51
C GLU A 177 -12.76 2.93 8.12
N THR A 178 -11.68 2.36 7.58
CA THR A 178 -11.68 0.98 7.07
C THR A 178 -12.02 -0.02 8.17
N LEU A 179 -11.38 0.08 9.34
CA LEU A 179 -11.61 -0.82 10.48
C LEU A 179 -13.02 -0.67 11.06
N ALA A 180 -13.61 0.53 11.01
CA ALA A 180 -15.00 0.74 11.39
C ALA A 180 -15.97 -0.02 10.46
N THR A 181 -15.76 0.07 9.15
CA THR A 181 -16.54 -0.69 8.16
C THR A 181 -16.43 -2.20 8.38
N PHE A 182 -15.21 -2.72 8.59
CA PHE A 182 -15.02 -4.15 8.88
C PHE A 182 -15.72 -4.58 10.17
N THR A 183 -15.63 -3.78 11.23
CA THR A 183 -16.29 -4.07 12.51
C THR A 183 -17.81 -4.14 12.34
N HIS A 184 -18.39 -3.19 11.60
CA HIS A 184 -19.81 -3.19 11.27
C HIS A 184 -20.21 -4.44 10.47
N GLN A 185 -19.44 -4.79 9.43
CA GLN A 185 -19.77 -5.92 8.58
C GLN A 185 -19.61 -7.28 9.30
N ILE A 186 -18.59 -7.44 10.13
CA ILE A 186 -18.42 -8.67 10.93
C ILE A 186 -19.59 -8.85 11.90
N ALA A 187 -20.15 -7.75 12.44
CA ALA A 187 -21.31 -7.81 13.32
C ALA A 187 -22.63 -8.09 12.58
N SER A 188 -22.74 -7.71 11.30
CA SER A 188 -23.92 -7.97 10.47
C SER A 188 -23.96 -9.39 9.89
N VAL A 189 -22.81 -10.05 9.76
CA VAL A 189 -22.72 -11.47 9.40
C VAL A 189 -23.16 -12.33 10.60
N GLY A 190 -24.31 -12.99 10.48
CA GLY A 190 -24.87 -13.88 11.50
C GLY A 190 -24.04 -15.15 11.74
N HIS A 191 -24.48 -16.02 12.65
CA HIS A 191 -23.78 -17.27 13.02
C HIS A 191 -23.73 -18.34 11.91
N ALA A 192 -24.34 -18.11 10.75
CA ALA A 192 -24.29 -19.06 9.64
C ALA A 192 -22.89 -19.08 9.04
N GLN A 193 -22.24 -20.26 9.05
CA GLN A 193 -21.08 -20.54 8.21
C GLN A 193 -21.55 -20.52 6.75
N PHE A 194 -21.45 -19.35 6.11
CA PHE A 194 -21.64 -19.26 4.67
C PHE A 194 -20.42 -19.89 4.00
N GLU A 195 -20.61 -20.85 3.09
CA GLU A 195 -19.57 -21.26 2.15
C GLU A 195 -19.34 -20.08 1.19
N ALA A 196 -18.32 -19.27 1.49
CA ALA A 196 -18.01 -18.08 0.71
C ALA A 196 -17.58 -18.43 -0.72
N GLY A 197 -18.32 -17.91 -1.70
CA GLY A 197 -17.94 -17.96 -3.11
C GLY A 197 -17.10 -16.76 -3.58
N LEU A 198 -16.96 -15.72 -2.74
CA LEU A 198 -16.22 -14.50 -3.06
C LEU A 198 -14.94 -14.42 -2.24
N GLN A 199 -13.83 -14.10 -2.90
CA GLN A 199 -12.56 -13.86 -2.21
C GLN A 199 -12.38 -12.35 -2.04
N LEU A 200 -12.28 -11.90 -0.79
CA LEU A 200 -12.07 -10.48 -0.47
C LEU A 200 -10.79 -9.95 -1.14
N THR A 201 -9.73 -10.74 -1.12
CA THR A 201 -8.46 -10.41 -1.79
C THR A 201 -8.64 -10.12 -3.29
N GLN A 202 -9.49 -10.86 -4.00
CA GLN A 202 -9.76 -10.63 -5.42
C GLN A 202 -10.53 -9.32 -5.61
N ALA A 203 -11.58 -9.08 -4.82
CA ALA A 203 -12.36 -7.86 -4.89
C ALA A 203 -11.51 -6.61 -4.59
N THR A 204 -10.62 -6.69 -3.60
CA THR A 204 -9.67 -5.61 -3.29
C THR A 204 -8.68 -5.38 -4.43
N ALA A 205 -8.16 -6.44 -5.05
CA ALA A 205 -7.25 -6.32 -6.20
C ALA A 205 -7.94 -5.67 -7.42
N ASP A 206 -9.16 -6.11 -7.74
CA ASP A 206 -9.97 -5.53 -8.82
C ASP A 206 -10.20 -4.04 -8.60
N LEU A 207 -10.48 -3.65 -7.36
CA LEU A 207 -10.73 -2.27 -7.03
C LEU A 207 -9.45 -1.43 -7.06
N LEU A 208 -8.33 -1.94 -6.56
CA LEU A 208 -7.02 -1.30 -6.73
C LEU A 208 -6.68 -1.07 -8.19
N HIS A 209 -6.97 -2.05 -9.05
CA HIS A 209 -6.79 -1.91 -10.49
C HIS A 209 -7.66 -0.77 -11.04
N LYS A 210 -8.93 -0.67 -10.63
CA LYS A 210 -9.82 0.44 -11.02
C LYS A 210 -9.35 1.82 -10.51
N ILE A 211 -8.78 1.89 -9.29
CA ILE A 211 -8.18 3.12 -8.74
C ILE A 211 -7.02 3.54 -9.64
N THR A 212 -6.14 2.59 -9.94
CA THR A 212 -4.91 2.82 -10.71
C THR A 212 -5.21 3.20 -12.16
N SER A 213 -6.23 2.59 -12.78
CA SER A 213 -6.65 2.90 -14.14
C SER A 213 -7.51 4.17 -14.24
N GLY A 214 -7.78 4.86 -13.12
CA GLY A 214 -8.62 6.06 -13.06
C GLY A 214 -10.11 5.82 -13.31
N VAL A 215 -10.54 4.56 -13.40
CA VAL A 215 -11.90 4.15 -13.79
C VAL A 215 -12.93 4.41 -12.67
N LEU A 216 -12.49 4.56 -11.42
CA LEU A 216 -13.38 4.90 -10.29
C LEU A 216 -13.94 6.32 -10.32
N THR A 217 -13.40 7.21 -11.16
CA THR A 217 -13.99 8.54 -11.36
C THR A 217 -15.30 8.51 -12.16
N GLY A 218 -15.64 7.37 -12.80
CA GLY A 218 -16.79 7.23 -13.70
C GLY A 218 -18.08 6.67 -13.11
N VAL A 219 -18.15 6.33 -11.81
CA VAL A 219 -19.34 5.69 -11.20
C VAL A 219 -20.21 6.66 -10.39
N SER A 220 -19.87 7.95 -10.35
CA SER A 220 -20.67 8.97 -9.64
C SER A 220 -21.81 9.58 -10.48
N GLU A 221 -22.05 9.11 -11.71
CA GLU A 221 -22.97 9.76 -12.67
C GLU A 221 -24.18 8.93 -13.13
N GLN A 222 -24.62 7.93 -12.35
CA GLN A 222 -25.84 7.16 -12.68
C GLN A 222 -27.00 7.25 -11.67
N THR A 223 -26.91 8.09 -10.65
CA THR A 223 -28.06 8.36 -9.75
C THR A 223 -28.66 9.73 -9.97
N LYS A 224 -28.98 10.09 -11.22
CA LYS A 224 -29.84 11.25 -11.51
C LYS A 224 -30.57 11.14 -12.85
N HIS A 225 -31.09 9.98 -13.24
CA HIS A 225 -32.09 9.90 -14.32
C HIS A 225 -32.95 8.62 -14.18
N ASP A 226 -33.79 8.54 -13.15
CA ASP A 226 -35.03 7.77 -13.25
C ASP A 226 -36.09 8.26 -12.26
N LYS A 227 -36.61 9.46 -12.53
CA LYS A 227 -37.92 9.93 -12.05
C LYS A 227 -38.51 10.84 -13.11
N ASN A 228 -38.97 10.25 -14.22
CA ASN A 228 -40.12 10.76 -14.95
C ASN A 228 -40.67 9.71 -15.92
N LYS A 229 -41.61 8.89 -15.43
CA LYS A 229 -42.79 8.50 -16.20
C LYS A 229 -43.93 8.12 -15.27
#